data_AF-C7NXY3-F1
#
_entry.id   AF-C7NXY3-F1
#
_cell.length_a   1.000
_cell.length_b   1.000
_cell.length_c   1.000
_cell.angle_alpha   90.00
_cell.angle_beta   90.00
_cell.angle_gamma   90.00
#
_symmetry.space_group_name_H-M   'P 1'
#
loop_
_entity.id
_entity.type
_entity.pdbx_description
1 polymer ?
#
loop_
_entity_poly.entity_id
_entity_poly.type
_entity_poly.pdbx_seq_one_letter_code
_entity_poly.pdbx_strand_id
1 'polypeptide(L)'
;MVDRIMRVNAYTTFDLLEGRVKGHGFDEDAYAVLNVSTDTREDPDAVEVQIEMDNTEVDAVEPHADTVSLSPAQAREMAAELEKYASKVDASEE
;
A
#
# COMPACT_ATOMS: atom_id res chain seq x y z
N MET A 1 11.34 17.34 5.55
CA MET A 1 11.26 16.79 4.18
C MET A 1 11.20 15.29 4.38
N VAL A 2 10.25 14.63 3.75
CA VAL A 2 10.07 13.18 3.88
C VAL A 2 11.33 12.51 3.36
N ASP A 3 11.96 11.66 4.18
CA ASP A 3 13.12 10.85 3.78
C ASP A 3 12.62 9.60 3.05
N ARG A 4 11.95 9.85 1.92
CA ARG A 4 11.11 8.86 1.23
C ARG A 4 11.97 7.76 0.59
N ILE A 5 11.62 6.51 0.87
CA ILE A 5 12.29 5.30 0.39
C ILE A 5 11.72 4.89 -0.97
N MET A 6 10.40 4.90 -1.13
CA MET A 6 9.71 4.57 -2.38
C MET A 6 9.81 5.71 -3.38
N ARG A 7 10.01 5.35 -4.65
CA ARG A 7 10.01 6.30 -5.76
C ARG A 7 8.59 6.58 -6.25
N VAL A 8 8.01 7.68 -5.78
CA VAL A 8 6.74 8.19 -6.33
C VAL A 8 6.92 8.74 -7.73
N ASN A 9 6.09 8.31 -8.67
CA ASN A 9 6.13 8.76 -10.06
C ASN A 9 4.74 8.62 -10.72
N ALA A 10 4.61 9.00 -12.00
CA ALA A 10 3.33 8.98 -12.72
C ALA A 10 2.70 7.59 -12.90
N TYR A 11 3.43 6.52 -12.58
CA TYR A 11 2.94 5.13 -12.62
C TYR A 11 2.61 4.58 -11.23
N THR A 12 2.77 5.38 -10.17
CA THR A 12 2.37 4.99 -8.82
C THR A 12 0.86 4.82 -8.76
N THR A 13 0.39 3.70 -8.19
CA THR A 13 -1.05 3.40 -8.14
C THR A 13 -1.83 4.44 -7.32
N PHE A 14 -1.35 4.77 -6.11
CA PHE A 14 -1.90 5.83 -5.27
C PHE A 14 -0.77 6.62 -4.62
N ASP A 15 -0.64 7.90 -4.97
CA ASP A 15 0.35 8.81 -4.38
C ASP A 15 -0.12 9.48 -3.08
N LEU A 16 -1.41 9.32 -2.73
CA LEU A 16 -1.99 9.84 -1.49
C LEU A 16 -3.16 8.97 -1.03
N LEU A 17 -2.97 8.25 0.08
CA LEU A 17 -4.00 7.54 0.83
C LEU A 17 -3.94 7.95 2.30
N GLU A 18 -5.05 7.76 3.03
CA GLU A 18 -5.03 7.78 4.49
C GLU A 18 -4.50 6.41 4.98
N GLY A 19 -3.40 6.45 5.71
CA GLY A 19 -2.73 5.29 6.29
C GLY A 19 -2.79 5.30 7.82
N ARG A 20 -2.60 4.12 8.41
CA ARG A 20 -2.54 3.96 9.86
C ARG A 20 -1.52 2.90 10.23
N VAL A 21 -0.62 3.25 11.14
CA VAL A 21 0.38 2.33 11.69
C VAL A 21 -0.02 1.99 13.12
N LYS A 22 -0.08 0.69 13.42
CA LYS A 22 -0.40 0.19 14.76
C LYS A 22 0.69 -0.76 15.25
N GLY A 23 1.09 -0.56 16.50
CA GLY A 23 1.97 -1.49 17.19
C GLY A 23 1.58 -1.65 18.65
N HIS A 24 2.47 -2.26 19.44
CA HIS A 24 2.20 -2.45 20.86
C HIS A 24 2.32 -1.12 21.62
N GLY A 25 1.18 -0.50 21.91
CA GLY A 25 1.13 0.74 22.70
C GLY A 25 1.11 2.03 21.89
N PHE A 26 0.96 1.96 20.56
CA PHE A 26 0.78 3.13 19.70
C PHE A 26 -0.18 2.84 18.54
N ASP A 27 -0.83 3.89 18.07
CA ASP A 27 -1.77 3.92 16.94
C ASP A 27 -1.67 5.33 16.33
N GLU A 28 -1.09 5.43 15.14
CA GLU A 28 -0.77 6.72 14.50
C GLU A 28 -1.34 6.73 13.07
N ASP A 29 -1.98 7.86 12.71
CA ASP A 29 -2.51 8.13 11.39
C ASP A 29 -1.50 8.98 10.61
N ALA A 30 -1.28 8.66 9.34
CA ALA A 30 -0.38 9.40 8.46
C ALA A 30 -0.82 9.25 7.00
N TYR A 31 -0.39 10.16 6.13
CA TYR A 31 -0.54 9.90 4.70
C TYR A 31 0.31 8.71 4.26
N ALA A 32 -0.15 7.98 3.26
CA ALA A 32 0.54 6.81 2.72
C ALA A 32 0.59 6.84 1.20
N VAL A 33 1.67 6.29 0.66
CA VAL A 33 1.81 5.95 -0.75
C VAL A 33 1.63 4.45 -0.88
N LEU A 34 0.82 4.02 -1.86
CA LEU A 34 0.68 2.60 -2.20
C LEU A 34 0.95 2.39 -3.67
N ASN A 35 1.81 1.42 -3.98
CA ASN A 35 2.15 1.09 -5.35
C ASN A 35 1.95 -0.41 -5.63
N VAL A 36 1.31 -0.71 -6.75
CA VAL A 36 1.22 -2.06 -7.31
C VAL A 36 1.99 -2.07 -8.62
N SER A 37 2.98 -2.95 -8.72
CA SER A 37 3.81 -3.12 -9.91
C SER A 37 4.16 -4.58 -10.14
N THR A 38 4.85 -4.87 -11.24
CA THR A 38 5.61 -6.12 -11.35
C THR A 38 7.02 -5.90 -10.81
N ASP A 39 7.65 -6.97 -10.36
CA ASP A 39 9.02 -7.01 -9.84
C ASP A 39 10.05 -6.58 -10.90
N THR A 40 9.87 -6.99 -12.15
CA THR A 40 10.67 -6.52 -13.30
C THR A 40 9.79 -6.13 -14.48
N ARG A 41 10.39 -5.46 -15.47
CA ARG A 41 9.72 -5.09 -16.73
C ARG A 41 9.88 -6.12 -17.85
N GLU A 42 10.98 -6.88 -17.84
CA GLU A 42 11.38 -7.70 -18.98
C GLU A 42 10.78 -9.11 -18.90
N ASP A 43 10.78 -9.71 -17.72
CA ASP A 43 10.23 -11.05 -17.46
C ASP A 43 9.68 -11.06 -16.02
N PRO A 44 8.43 -10.58 -15.81
CA PRO A 44 7.87 -10.48 -14.47
C PRO A 44 7.38 -11.83 -13.98
N ASP A 45 7.78 -12.22 -12.77
CA ASP A 45 7.33 -13.45 -12.11
C ASP A 45 6.49 -13.21 -10.84
N ALA A 46 6.42 -11.95 -10.37
CA ALA A 46 5.60 -11.56 -9.24
C ALA A 46 4.86 -10.22 -9.45
N VAL A 47 3.78 -10.04 -8.70
CA VAL A 47 3.13 -8.75 -8.46
C VAL A 47 3.62 -8.22 -7.12
N GLU A 48 4.20 -7.04 -7.09
CA GLU A 48 4.64 -6.37 -5.87
C GLU A 48 3.59 -5.36 -5.41
N VAL A 49 3.25 -5.42 -4.12
CA VAL A 49 2.46 -4.39 -3.43
C VAL A 49 3.37 -3.74 -2.41
N GLN A 50 3.58 -2.44 -2.56
CA GLN A 50 4.47 -1.64 -1.73
C GLN A 50 3.68 -0.55 -1.01
N ILE A 51 4.00 -0.31 0.26
CA ILE A 51 3.42 0.76 1.07
C ILE A 51 4.52 1.49 1.82
N GLU A 52 4.39 2.82 1.88
CA GLU A 52 5.21 3.68 2.71
C GLU A 52 4.33 4.75 3.34
N MET A 53 4.47 4.91 4.66
CA MET A 53 3.82 5.96 5.44
C MET A 53 4.67 7.22 5.41
N ASP A 54 4.05 8.40 5.45
CA ASP A 54 4.78 9.66 5.56
C ASP A 54 5.50 9.71 6.90
N ASN A 55 6.82 9.52 6.85
CA ASN A 55 7.66 9.42 8.04
C ASN A 55 7.78 10.72 8.83
N THR A 56 7.19 11.82 8.36
CA THR A 56 7.10 13.07 9.11
C THR A 56 5.85 13.17 9.99
N GLU A 57 4.92 12.23 9.84
CA GLU A 57 3.65 12.13 10.58
C GLU A 57 3.58 10.90 11.49
N VAL A 58 4.62 10.07 11.51
CA VAL A 58 4.72 8.85 12.32
C VAL A 58 6.01 8.91 13.15
N ASP A 59 5.89 8.88 14.47
CA ASP A 59 7.03 8.97 15.41
C ASP A 59 7.39 7.60 15.99
N ALA A 60 6.44 6.66 16.04
CA ALA A 60 6.60 5.40 16.77
C ALA A 60 7.44 4.33 16.05
N VAL A 61 7.75 4.54 14.77
CA VAL A 61 8.53 3.60 13.94
C VAL A 61 9.57 4.35 13.11
N GLU A 62 10.72 3.70 12.89
CA GLU A 62 11.73 4.25 11.99
C GLU A 62 11.17 4.38 10.56
N PRO A 63 11.66 5.33 9.74
CA PRO A 63 11.25 5.43 8.34
C PRO A 63 11.45 4.10 7.61
N HIS A 64 10.37 3.55 7.06
CA HIS A 64 10.35 2.23 6.42
C HIS A 64 9.37 2.21 5.26
N ALA A 65 9.63 1.32 4.31
CA ALA A 65 8.72 0.96 3.24
C ALA A 65 8.65 -0.57 3.20
N ASP A 66 7.44 -1.11 3.16
CA ASP A 66 7.21 -2.55 3.13
C ASP A 66 6.81 -2.99 1.74
N THR A 67 7.29 -4.18 1.35
CA THR A 67 6.98 -4.80 0.06
C THR A 67 6.48 -6.22 0.28
N VAL A 68 5.37 -6.56 -0.36
CA VAL A 68 4.83 -7.92 -0.41
C VAL A 68 4.81 -8.39 -1.87
N SER A 69 5.42 -9.54 -2.13
CA SER A 69 5.39 -10.19 -3.45
C SER A 69 4.28 -11.24 -3.49
N LEU A 70 3.44 -11.16 -4.52
CA LEU A 70 2.32 -12.05 -4.77
C LEU A 70 2.54 -12.81 -6.07
N SER A 71 2.24 -14.11 -6.07
CA SER A 71 2.06 -14.83 -7.32
C SER A 71 0.86 -14.28 -8.11
N PRO A 72 0.78 -14.53 -9.43
CA PRO A 72 -0.37 -14.10 -10.23
C PRO A 72 -1.73 -14.64 -9.74
N ALA A 73 -1.75 -15.79 -9.05
CA ALA A 73 -2.98 -16.34 -8.47
C ALA A 73 -3.40 -15.55 -7.22
N GLN A 74 -2.46 -15.29 -6.31
CA GLN A 74 -2.71 -14.52 -5.08
C GLN A 74 -3.12 -13.07 -5.38
N ALA A 75 -2.52 -12.45 -6.40
CA ALA A 75 -2.89 -11.10 -6.82
C ALA A 75 -4.35 -11.03 -7.32
N ARG A 76 -4.82 -12.03 -8.09
CA ARG A 76 -6.22 -12.10 -8.55
C ARG A 76 -7.19 -12.36 -7.40
N GLU A 77 -6.79 -13.18 -6.43
CA GLU A 77 -7.57 -13.41 -5.21
C GLU A 77 -7.72 -12.12 -4.39
N MET A 78 -6.62 -11.38 -4.19
CA MET A 78 -6.64 -10.08 -3.53
C MET A 78 -7.57 -9.08 -4.25
N ALA A 79 -7.49 -9.00 -5.58
CA ALA A 79 -8.37 -8.14 -6.37
C ALA A 79 -9.86 -8.49 -6.17
N ALA A 80 -10.21 -9.77 -6.19
CA ALA A 80 -11.59 -10.22 -5.96
C ALA A 80 -12.11 -9.87 -4.55
N GLU A 81 -11.27 -9.98 -3.51
CA GLU A 81 -11.65 -9.57 -2.16
C GLU A 81 -11.83 -8.04 -2.07
N LEU A 82 -10.97 -7.24 -2.71
CA LEU A 82 -11.13 -5.78 -2.77
C LEU A 82 -12.46 -5.38 -3.42
N GLU A 83 -12.80 -5.95 -4.58
CA GLU A 83 -14.07 -5.69 -5.27
C GLU A 83 -15.29 -6.05 -4.39
N LYS A 84 -15.24 -7.22 -3.75
CA LYS A 84 -16.29 -7.70 -2.85
C LYS A 84 -16.51 -6.76 -1.66
N TYR A 85 -15.44 -6.29 -1.02
CA TYR A 85 -15.58 -5.37 0.12
C TYR A 85 -15.99 -3.96 -0.32
N ALA A 86 -15.55 -3.48 -1.49
CA ALA A 86 -16.05 -2.24 -2.06
C ALA A 86 -17.57 -2.29 -2.28
N SER A 87 -18.08 -3.33 -2.93
CA SER A 87 -19.53 -3.51 -3.14
C SER A 87 -20.32 -3.57 -1.83
N LYS A 88 -19.73 -4.09 -0.76
CA LYS A 88 -20.36 -4.13 0.57
C LYS A 88 -20.44 -2.75 1.22
N VAL A 89 -19.42 -1.91 1.04
CA VAL A 89 -19.42 -0.52 1.49
C VAL A 89 -20.50 0.26 0.74
N ASP A 90 -20.51 0.19 -0.59
CA ASP A 90 -21.50 0.87 -1.43
C ASP A 90 -22.94 0.52 -1.00
N ALA A 91 -23.23 -0.78 -0.78
CA ALA A 91 -24.55 -1.24 -0.35
C ALA A 91 -24.93 -0.85 1.09
N SER A 92 -23.97 -0.41 1.91
CA SER A 92 -24.21 0.08 3.27
C SER A 92 -24.48 1.59 3.30
N GLU A 93 -24.17 2.30 2.21
CA GLU A 93 -24.41 3.74 2.05
C GLU A 93 -25.78 4.03 1.38
N GLU A 94 -26.55 2.99 1.03
CA GLU A 94 -27.91 3.04 0.47
C GLU A 94 -29.03 3.08 1.54
#